data_AF-A0A3D5X6I5-F1
#
_entry.id   AF-A0A3D5X6I5-F1
#
_cell.length_a   1.000
_cell.length_b   1.000
_cell.length_c   1.000
_cell.angle_alpha   90.00
_cell.angle_beta   90.00
_cell.angle_gamma   90.00
#
_symmetry.space_group_name_H-M   'P 1'
#
loop_
_entity.id
_entity.type
_entity.pdbx_description
1 polymer ?
#
loop_
_entity_poly.entity_id
_entity_poly.type
_entity_poly.pdbx_seq_one_letter_code
_entity_poly.pdbx_strand_id
1 'polypeptide(L)'
;MNIEHIRSLFPVTKEAVYLNSASQSPLNTLVNDRLQAHLKTEFNPLGKKAFNRDYTRVLLSRLLGGLPDEYALVISTGIGISIVAQGLELKKGDNVVVPEREHWNNSFPWLQLENRGVEIRFARLNEDNSINPETIEELVDHKTRVVAIAAVRFNSGF
;
A
#
# COMPACT_ATOMS: atom_id res chain seq x y z
N MET A 1 6.70 -20.59 17.30
CA MET A 1 7.35 -20.01 16.11
C MET A 1 8.86 -20.15 16.27
N ASN A 2 9.58 -20.79 15.34
CA ASN A 2 11.03 -21.00 15.42
C ASN A 2 11.76 -19.99 14.51
N ILE A 3 12.55 -19.09 15.10
CA ILE A 3 13.22 -18.01 14.36
C ILE A 3 14.35 -18.50 13.46
N GLU A 4 15.07 -19.55 13.85
CA GLU A 4 16.13 -20.15 13.02
C GLU A 4 15.54 -20.74 11.75
N HIS A 5 14.39 -21.41 11.88
CA HIS A 5 13.66 -21.90 10.72
C HIS A 5 13.21 -20.75 9.80
N ILE A 6 12.63 -19.68 10.33
CA ILE A 6 12.21 -18.52 9.53
C ILE A 6 13.40 -17.90 8.81
N ARG A 7 14.51 -17.66 9.51
CA ARG A 7 15.75 -17.11 8.92
C ARG A 7 16.28 -18.01 7.80
N SER A 8 16.19 -19.33 7.95
CA SER A 8 16.61 -20.27 6.90
C SER A 8 15.87 -20.09 5.56
N LEU A 9 14.67 -19.51 5.58
CA LEU A 9 13.88 -19.23 4.37
C LEU A 9 14.37 -17.97 3.62
N PHE A 10 15.24 -17.15 4.20
CA PHE A 10 15.75 -15.91 3.62
C PHE A 10 17.28 -15.99 3.44
N PRO A 11 17.80 -16.40 2.27
CA PRO A 11 19.24 -16.62 2.06
C PRO A 11 20.13 -15.43 2.46
N VAL A 12 19.65 -14.20 2.26
CA VAL A 12 20.36 -12.95 2.61
C VAL A 12 20.84 -12.94 4.07
N THR A 13 20.16 -13.62 5.00
CA THR A 13 20.55 -13.63 6.41
C THR A 13 21.85 -14.38 6.70
N LYS A 14 22.37 -15.14 5.72
CA LYS A 14 23.68 -15.80 5.78
C LYS A 14 24.81 -14.88 5.28
N GLU A 15 24.47 -13.88 4.48
CA GLU A 15 25.41 -13.01 3.77
C GLU A 15 25.52 -11.64 4.43
N ALA A 16 24.42 -11.15 5.02
CA ALA A 16 24.37 -9.80 5.58
C ALA A 16 23.38 -9.66 6.75
N VAL A 17 23.65 -8.65 7.58
CA VAL A 17 22.66 -8.08 8.50
C VAL A 17 21.79 -7.10 7.71
N TYR A 18 20.68 -7.59 7.15
CA TYR A 18 19.79 -6.80 6.29
C TYR A 18 18.82 -5.94 7.12
N LEU A 19 19.05 -4.63 7.15
CA LEU A 19 18.25 -3.66 7.92
C LEU A 19 17.41 -2.71 7.05
N ASN A 20 17.01 -3.14 5.84
CA ASN A 20 16.31 -2.29 4.87
C ASN A 20 14.91 -2.82 4.47
N SER A 21 14.29 -3.66 5.30
CA SER A 21 13.00 -4.31 4.98
C SER A 21 11.84 -3.33 4.77
N ALA A 22 11.91 -2.14 5.36
CA ALA A 22 10.93 -1.06 5.18
C ALA A 22 10.95 -0.47 3.75
N SER A 23 12.10 -0.54 3.07
CA SER A 23 12.22 -0.18 1.66
C SER A 23 11.84 -1.35 0.77
N GLN A 24 12.49 -2.50 0.96
CA GLN A 24 12.23 -3.71 0.19
C GLN A 24 12.50 -4.93 1.06
N SER A 25 11.52 -5.82 1.19
CA SER A 25 11.74 -7.08 1.90
C SER A 25 12.47 -8.10 0.99
N PRO A 26 13.40 -8.90 1.53
CA PRO A 26 14.04 -9.96 0.76
C PRO A 26 13.04 -11.06 0.37
N LEU A 27 13.22 -11.65 -0.80
CA LEU A 27 12.39 -12.78 -1.26
C LEU A 27 12.76 -14.05 -0.47
N ASN A 28 11.75 -14.76 0.05
CA ASN A 28 11.98 -16.06 0.69
C ASN A 28 11.93 -17.21 -0.32
N THR A 29 12.53 -18.34 0.05
CA THR A 29 12.62 -19.55 -0.79
C THR A 29 11.26 -20.11 -1.17
N LEU A 30 10.26 -20.07 -0.29
CA LEU A 30 8.91 -20.60 -0.59
C LEU A 30 8.24 -19.85 -1.73
N VAL A 31 8.34 -18.51 -1.73
CA VAL A 31 7.78 -17.68 -2.81
C VAL A 31 8.60 -17.84 -4.08
N ASN A 32 9.93 -17.88 -3.98
CA ASN A 32 10.81 -18.15 -5.12
C ASN A 32 10.44 -19.47 -5.82
N ASP A 33 10.29 -20.56 -5.07
CA ASP A 33 9.97 -21.88 -5.62
C ASP A 33 8.61 -21.86 -6.33
N ARG A 34 7.61 -21.15 -5.78
CA ARG A 34 6.30 -21.00 -6.41
C ARG A 34 6.36 -20.18 -7.71
N LEU A 35 7.18 -19.13 -7.74
CA LEU A 35 7.43 -18.32 -8.94
C LEU A 35 8.13 -19.15 -10.01
N GLN A 36 9.18 -19.89 -9.66
CA GLN A 36 9.88 -20.78 -10.59
C GLN A 36 8.95 -21.86 -11.16
N ALA A 37 8.11 -22.46 -10.32
CA ALA A 37 7.09 -23.41 -10.77
C ALA A 37 6.09 -22.75 -11.75
N HIS A 38 5.67 -21.50 -11.50
CA HIS A 38 4.80 -20.78 -12.42
C HIS A 38 5.49 -20.45 -13.75
N LEU A 39 6.71 -19.91 -13.72
CA LEU A 39 7.49 -19.60 -14.93
C LEU A 39 7.72 -20.85 -15.79
N LYS A 40 7.94 -22.01 -15.18
CA LYS A 40 8.01 -23.30 -15.90
C LYS A 40 6.74 -23.60 -16.73
N THR A 41 5.56 -23.23 -16.22
CA THR A 41 4.32 -23.39 -16.98
C THR A 41 4.18 -22.42 -18.15
N GLU A 42 4.91 -21.29 -18.14
CA GLU A 42 4.91 -20.34 -19.25
C GLU A 42 5.68 -20.85 -20.46
N PHE A 43 6.73 -21.67 -20.24
CA PHE A 43 7.50 -22.25 -21.34
C PHE A 43 6.72 -23.28 -22.18
N ASN A 44 5.67 -23.88 -21.62
CA ASN A 44 4.79 -24.79 -22.35
C ASN A 44 3.32 -24.50 -22.02
N PRO A 45 2.65 -23.62 -22.78
CA PRO A 45 1.30 -23.16 -22.46
C PRO A 45 0.19 -24.14 -22.85
N LEU A 46 0.53 -25.31 -23.43
CA LEU A 46 -0.47 -26.29 -23.86
C LEU A 46 -1.31 -26.78 -22.67
N GLY A 47 -2.62 -26.56 -22.71
CA GLY A 47 -3.55 -26.92 -21.63
C GLY A 47 -3.52 -26.00 -20.40
N LYS A 48 -2.77 -24.89 -20.46
CA LYS A 48 -2.63 -23.97 -19.34
C LYS A 48 -3.92 -23.17 -19.10
N LYS A 49 -4.37 -23.18 -17.83
CA LYS A 49 -5.43 -22.27 -17.37
C LYS A 49 -4.83 -20.90 -17.06
N ALA A 50 -5.63 -19.84 -17.28
CA ALA A 50 -5.26 -18.50 -16.85
C ALA A 50 -4.96 -18.48 -15.34
N PHE A 51 -4.07 -17.57 -14.91
CA PHE A 51 -3.76 -17.40 -13.50
C PHE A 51 -5.04 -17.03 -12.74
N ASN A 52 -5.40 -17.84 -11.74
CA ASN A 52 -6.63 -17.65 -10.98
C ASN A 52 -6.46 -16.52 -9.96
N ARG A 53 -6.83 -15.31 -10.38
CA ARG A 53 -6.85 -14.12 -9.52
C ARG A 53 -7.91 -14.19 -8.42
N ASP A 54 -8.99 -14.93 -8.63
CA ASP A 54 -10.09 -15.02 -7.65
C ASP A 54 -9.67 -15.79 -6.41
N TYR A 55 -8.84 -16.83 -6.58
CA TYR A 55 -8.27 -17.52 -5.43
C TYR A 55 -7.35 -16.61 -4.60
N THR A 56 -6.58 -15.72 -5.23
CA THR A 56 -5.79 -14.72 -4.50
C THR A 56 -6.67 -13.82 -3.63
N ARG A 57 -7.84 -13.41 -4.13
CA ARG A 57 -8.79 -12.59 -3.35
C ARG A 57 -9.31 -13.31 -2.11
N VAL A 58 -9.60 -14.61 -2.21
CA VAL A 58 -10.00 -15.44 -1.05
C VAL A 58 -8.87 -15.54 -0.02
N LEU A 59 -7.62 -15.63 -0.45
CA LEU A 59 -6.48 -15.63 0.48
C LEU A 59 -6.31 -14.27 1.17
N LEU A 60 -6.47 -13.17 0.43
CA LEU A 60 -6.41 -11.81 0.99
C LEU A 60 -7.52 -11.59 2.02
N SER A 61 -8.75 -12.03 1.73
CA SER A 61 -9.86 -11.86 2.67
C SER A 61 -9.68 -12.61 3.98
N ARG A 62 -9.01 -13.77 3.96
CA ARG A 62 -8.63 -14.51 5.17
C ARG A 62 -7.53 -13.82 5.98
N LEU A 63 -6.63 -13.10 5.30
CA LEU A 63 -5.50 -12.43 5.94
C LEU A 63 -5.89 -11.06 6.51
N LEU A 64 -6.71 -10.29 5.77
CA LEU A 64 -6.99 -8.88 6.04
C LEU A 64 -8.46 -8.60 6.41
N GLY A 65 -9.38 -9.58 6.27
CA GLY A 65 -10.81 -9.43 6.53
C GLY A 65 -11.65 -9.14 5.27
N GLY A 66 -12.94 -8.84 5.44
CA GLY A 66 -13.83 -8.49 4.31
C GLY A 66 -14.19 -9.66 3.37
N LEU A 67 -14.85 -9.34 2.25
CA LEU A 67 -15.28 -10.29 1.22
C LEU A 67 -14.29 -10.31 0.05
N PRO A 68 -14.11 -11.45 -0.65
CA PRO A 68 -13.17 -11.54 -1.78
C PRO A 68 -13.42 -10.52 -2.90
N ASP A 69 -14.67 -10.15 -3.18
CA ASP A 69 -15.04 -9.18 -4.21
C ASP A 69 -14.72 -7.73 -3.86
N GLU A 70 -14.37 -7.43 -2.60
CA GLU A 70 -13.88 -6.12 -2.17
C GLU A 70 -12.40 -5.87 -2.56
N TYR A 71 -11.70 -6.89 -3.08
CA TYR A 71 -10.27 -6.81 -3.41
C TYR A 71 -10.00 -6.55 -4.90
N ALA A 72 -9.48 -5.35 -5.19
CA ALA A 72 -8.87 -5.03 -6.49
C ALA A 72 -7.37 -5.37 -6.48
N LEU A 73 -6.93 -6.22 -7.42
CA LEU A 73 -5.50 -6.55 -7.58
C LEU A 73 -4.83 -5.53 -8.50
N VAL A 74 -3.90 -4.76 -7.96
CA VAL A 74 -3.15 -3.69 -8.65
C VAL A 74 -1.64 -3.92 -8.53
N ILE A 75 -0.86 -3.17 -9.30
CA ILE A 75 0.59 -3.41 -9.44
C ILE A 75 1.43 -2.78 -8.32
N SER A 76 0.90 -1.80 -7.58
CA SER A 76 1.58 -1.16 -6.44
C SER A 76 0.61 -0.33 -5.60
N THR A 77 1.02 0.05 -4.38
CA THR A 77 0.28 0.96 -3.50
C THR A 77 -0.01 2.30 -4.17
N GLY A 78 0.99 2.90 -4.84
CA GLY A 78 0.82 4.21 -5.50
C GLY A 78 -0.21 4.16 -6.63
N ILE A 79 -0.26 3.07 -7.40
CA ILE A 79 -1.29 2.88 -8.43
C ILE A 79 -2.66 2.67 -7.79
N GLY A 80 -2.75 1.90 -6.71
CA GLY A 80 -4.00 1.72 -5.97
C GLY A 80 -4.58 3.04 -5.47
N ILE A 81 -3.76 3.87 -4.81
CA ILE A 81 -4.18 5.20 -4.33
C ILE A 81 -4.53 6.12 -5.51
N SER A 82 -3.76 6.08 -6.60
CA SER A 82 -4.07 6.87 -7.80
C SER A 82 -5.41 6.51 -8.43
N ILE A 83 -5.76 5.22 -8.46
CA ILE A 83 -7.07 4.76 -8.94
C ILE A 83 -8.19 5.35 -8.07
N VAL A 84 -8.03 5.37 -6.75
CA VAL A 84 -9.00 6.00 -5.85
C VAL A 84 -9.09 7.50 -6.11
N ALA A 85 -7.95 8.20 -6.13
CA ALA A 85 -7.92 9.66 -6.31
C ALA A 85 -8.54 10.10 -7.65
N GLN A 86 -8.33 9.35 -8.74
CA GLN A 86 -8.91 9.65 -10.05
C GLN A 86 -10.34 9.13 -10.21
N GLY A 87 -10.70 8.06 -9.50
CA GLY A 87 -12.04 7.46 -9.56
C GLY A 87 -13.09 8.21 -8.73
N LEU A 88 -12.67 8.97 -7.73
CA LEU A 88 -13.56 9.85 -6.97
C LEU A 88 -13.90 11.10 -7.79
N GLU A 89 -15.19 11.42 -7.90
CA GLU A 89 -15.69 12.61 -8.60
C GLU A 89 -15.54 13.90 -7.75
N LEU A 90 -14.32 14.20 -7.31
CA LEU A 90 -14.03 15.42 -6.55
C LEU A 90 -14.23 16.66 -7.44
N LYS A 91 -14.93 17.64 -6.88
CA LYS A 91 -15.32 18.89 -7.55
C LYS A 91 -14.53 20.06 -7.00
N LYS A 92 -14.52 21.16 -7.76
CA LYS A 92 -13.92 22.42 -7.32
C LYS A 92 -14.51 22.84 -5.96
N GLY A 93 -13.64 23.13 -5.00
CA GLY A 93 -14.00 23.51 -3.63
C GLY A 93 -14.27 22.35 -2.68
N ASP A 94 -14.17 21.09 -3.12
CA ASP A 94 -13.99 19.97 -2.19
C ASP A 94 -12.55 19.99 -1.64
N ASN A 95 -12.32 19.37 -0.48
CA ASN A 95 -10.98 19.23 0.09
C ASN A 95 -10.61 17.78 0.47
N VAL A 96 -9.29 17.56 0.50
CA VAL A 96 -8.64 16.32 0.94
C VAL A 96 -7.66 16.65 2.05
N VAL A 97 -7.71 15.91 3.15
CA VAL A 97 -6.79 16.07 4.28
C VAL A 97 -5.73 14.97 4.24
N VAL A 98 -4.46 15.36 4.32
CA VAL A 98 -3.29 14.47 4.36
C VAL A 98 -2.31 14.93 5.44
N PRO A 99 -1.62 14.05 6.17
CA PRO A 99 -0.55 14.47 7.07
C PRO A 99 0.63 15.10 6.32
N GLU A 100 1.35 16.02 6.97
CA GLU A 100 2.66 16.47 6.49
C GLU A 100 3.65 15.31 6.44
N ARG A 101 4.61 15.40 5.50
CA ARG A 101 5.67 14.37 5.30
C ARG A 101 5.10 12.97 5.07
N GLU A 102 3.90 12.88 4.52
CA GLU A 102 3.32 11.62 4.06
C GLU A 102 4.11 11.08 2.85
N HIS A 103 4.12 9.76 2.68
CA HIS A 103 4.79 9.10 1.57
C HIS A 103 4.25 9.63 0.23
N TRP A 104 5.14 9.93 -0.71
CA TRP A 104 4.80 10.50 -2.02
C TRP A 104 3.74 9.71 -2.81
N ASN A 105 3.67 8.39 -2.64
CA ASN A 105 2.66 7.52 -3.26
C ASN A 105 1.24 7.81 -2.74
N ASN A 106 1.12 8.32 -1.52
CA ASN A 106 -0.13 8.78 -0.97
C ASN A 106 -0.34 10.27 -1.26
N SER A 107 0.68 11.13 -1.22
CA SER A 107 0.49 12.59 -1.38
C SER A 107 0.27 13.06 -2.84
N PHE A 108 1.09 12.61 -3.79
CA PHE A 108 1.08 13.15 -5.16
C PHE A 108 -0.22 12.93 -5.94
N PRO A 109 -0.92 11.79 -5.80
CA PRO A 109 -2.21 11.61 -6.48
C PRO A 109 -3.24 12.67 -6.12
N TRP A 110 -3.24 13.16 -4.87
CA TRP A 110 -4.14 14.21 -4.41
C TRP A 110 -3.68 15.60 -4.86
N LEU A 111 -2.38 15.91 -4.73
CA LEU A 111 -1.81 17.18 -5.20
C LEU A 111 -2.11 17.47 -6.67
N GLN A 112 -2.14 16.43 -7.52
CA GLN A 112 -2.52 16.58 -8.91
C GLN A 112 -3.94 17.17 -9.11
N LEU A 113 -4.84 16.98 -8.14
CA LEU A 113 -6.22 17.47 -8.17
C LEU A 113 -6.36 18.97 -7.84
N GLU A 114 -5.30 19.62 -7.34
CA GLU A 114 -5.27 21.09 -7.18
C GLU A 114 -5.53 21.80 -8.50
N ASN A 115 -5.04 21.24 -9.62
CA ASN A 115 -5.30 21.73 -10.97
C ASN A 115 -6.78 21.66 -11.38
N ARG A 116 -7.60 20.87 -10.66
CA ARG A 116 -9.06 20.77 -10.82
C ARG A 116 -9.82 21.60 -9.78
N GLY A 117 -9.10 22.36 -8.95
CA GLY A 117 -9.67 23.22 -7.90
C GLY A 117 -10.07 22.48 -6.63
N VAL A 118 -9.54 21.28 -6.39
CA VAL A 118 -9.63 20.59 -5.09
C VAL A 118 -8.57 21.18 -4.15
N GLU A 119 -8.94 21.44 -2.91
CA GLU A 119 -8.01 21.95 -1.90
C GLU A 119 -7.31 20.79 -1.18
N ILE A 120 -5.98 20.81 -1.07
CA ILE A 120 -5.22 19.81 -0.30
C ILE A 120 -4.76 20.44 1.01
N ARG A 121 -5.24 19.90 2.13
CA ARG A 121 -4.96 20.39 3.47
C ARG A 121 -3.96 19.48 4.16
N PHE A 122 -2.88 20.08 4.67
CA PHE A 122 -1.83 19.34 5.35
C PHE A 122 -1.97 19.43 6.87
N ALA A 123 -2.23 18.29 7.50
CA ALA A 123 -2.23 18.17 8.96
C ALA A 123 -0.80 18.21 9.49
N ARG A 124 -0.54 19.16 10.39
CA ARG A 124 0.75 19.30 11.04
C ARG A 124 1.04 18.10 11.94
N LEU A 125 2.30 17.71 11.92
CA LEU A 125 2.84 16.69 12.82
C LEU A 125 3.29 17.31 14.14
N ASN A 126 3.37 16.46 15.17
CA ASN A 126 4.10 16.78 16.39
C ASN A 126 5.60 16.87 16.12
N GLU A 127 6.37 17.46 17.03
CA GLU A 127 7.83 17.60 16.91
C GLU A 127 8.55 16.24 16.78
N ASP A 128 8.00 15.20 17.40
CA ASP A 128 8.51 13.82 17.33
C ASP A 128 8.11 13.07 16.04
N ASN A 129 7.36 13.72 15.14
CA ASN A 129 6.75 13.16 13.92
C ASN A 129 5.59 12.18 14.15
N SER A 130 5.01 12.10 15.35
CA SER A 130 3.72 11.45 15.55
C SER A 130 2.59 12.28 14.93
N ILE A 131 1.47 11.61 14.63
CA ILE A 131 0.26 12.26 14.12
C ILE A 131 -0.65 12.56 15.31
N ASN A 132 -1.13 13.80 15.38
CA ASN A 132 -2.14 14.23 16.35
C ASN A 132 -3.52 14.15 15.69
N PRO A 133 -4.45 13.26 16.10
CA PRO A 133 -5.77 13.15 15.48
C PRO A 133 -6.55 14.46 15.46
N GLU A 134 -6.36 15.31 16.47
CA GLU A 134 -6.99 16.62 16.60
C GLU A 134 -6.59 17.57 15.46
N THR A 135 -5.35 17.50 14.96
CA THR A 135 -4.93 18.35 13.82
C THR A 135 -5.56 17.92 12.50
N ILE A 136 -6.00 16.65 12.40
CA ILE A 136 -6.81 16.17 11.28
C ILE A 136 -8.24 16.68 11.46
N GLU A 137 -8.82 16.52 12.66
CA GLU A 137 -10.19 16.94 12.96
C GLU A 137 -10.42 18.43 12.68
N GLU A 138 -9.49 19.30 13.07
CA GLU A 138 -9.55 20.75 12.81
C GLU A 138 -9.58 21.12 11.32
N LEU A 139 -9.07 20.25 10.44
CA LEU A 139 -9.03 20.46 9.00
C LEU A 139 -10.24 19.86 8.26
N VAL A 140 -11.03 19.03 8.94
CA VAL A 140 -12.22 18.38 8.37
C VAL A 140 -13.42 19.31 8.46
N ASP A 141 -14.11 19.50 7.34
CA ASP A 141 -15.34 20.27 7.26
C ASP A 141 -16.38 19.59 6.32
N HIS A 142 -17.51 20.25 6.10
CA HIS A 142 -18.58 19.77 5.23
C HIS A 142 -18.19 19.62 3.74
N LYS A 143 -17.04 20.18 3.32
CA LYS A 143 -16.45 20.04 1.99
C LYS A 143 -15.38 18.95 1.93
N THR A 144 -14.96 18.40 3.06
CA THR A 144 -14.01 17.29 3.07
C THR A 144 -14.63 16.06 2.44
N ARG A 145 -13.88 15.43 1.54
CA ARG A 145 -14.28 14.20 0.85
C ARG A 145 -13.38 13.02 1.16
N VAL A 146 -12.13 13.29 1.49
CA VAL A 146 -11.13 12.25 1.76
C VAL A 146 -10.23 12.71 2.90
N VAL A 147 -9.96 11.78 3.81
CA VAL A 147 -8.80 11.83 4.72
C VAL A 147 -7.91 10.66 4.31
N ALA A 148 -6.67 10.95 3.88
CA ALA A 148 -5.74 9.94 3.40
C ALA A 148 -4.50 9.90 4.29
N ILE A 149 -4.38 8.83 5.08
CA ILE A 149 -3.36 8.66 6.12
C ILE A 149 -2.77 7.26 6.05
N ALA A 150 -1.45 7.13 6.16
CA ALA A 150 -0.79 5.85 6.31
C ALA A 150 -1.15 5.17 7.64
N ALA A 151 -1.43 3.86 7.62
CA ALA A 151 -1.66 3.08 8.83
C ALA A 151 -0.41 2.97 9.71
N VAL A 152 0.77 2.97 9.08
CA VAL A 152 2.09 3.08 9.71
C VAL A 152 2.98 3.90 8.79
N ARG A 153 3.68 4.87 9.35
CA ARG A 153 4.54 5.80 8.62
C ARG A 153 5.89 5.17 8.27
N PHE A 154 6.29 5.31 7.00
CA PHE A 154 7.54 4.73 6.48
C PHE A 154 8.82 5.32 7.10
N ASN A 155 8.75 6.56 7.62
CA ASN A 155 9.90 7.32 8.11
C ASN A 155 10.03 7.32 9.63
N SER A 156 8.92 7.29 10.38
CA SER A 156 8.92 7.37 11.84
C SER A 156 8.44 6.09 12.53
N GLY A 157 7.72 5.21 11.83
CA GLY A 157 7.16 3.98 12.41
C GLY A 157 5.94 4.18 13.31
N PHE A 158 5.43 5.42 13.43
CA PHE A 158 4.14 5.72 14.06
C PHE A 158 2.96 5.25 13.21
#